data_AF-A0A1I4WN08-F1
#
_entry.id   AF-A0A1I4WN08-F1
#
_cell.length_a   1.000
_cell.length_b   1.000
_cell.length_c   1.000
_cell.angle_alpha   90.00
_cell.angle_beta   90.00
_cell.angle_gamma   90.00
#
_symmetry.space_group_name_H-M   'P 1'
#
loop_
_entity.id
_entity.type
_entity.pdbx_description
1 polymer ?
#
loop_
_entity_poly.entity_id
_entity_poly.type
_entity_poly.pdbx_seq_one_letter_code
_entity_poly.pdbx_strand_id
1 'polypeptide(L)'
;MRSRIILLVFSFFFVFSCKKKKTDTFNLSYKQDNKNIVLNFENNTSTDIVFLAPNMIGFESVKNKDSQNVYAIIKTNKQNKYYQKILDSLYIKTLINENMQVLIDLKRPSDGHSVFYLKKDSSLKIFYDLNILRTAIPSKYKQIYYPYKRGIEENYLERDYISKFSKLNFGRARFILQPVIKDSLFITISEKDTNY
;
A
#
# COMPACT_ATOMS: atom_id res chain seq x y z
N MET A 1 44.07 -48.45 -0.70
CA MET A 1 43.96 -46.97 -0.64
C MET A 1 42.98 -46.36 -1.65
N ARG A 2 41.93 -47.07 -2.12
CA ARG A 2 40.90 -46.51 -3.03
C ARG A 2 39.58 -46.13 -2.36
N SER A 3 39.28 -46.70 -1.19
CA SER A 3 37.97 -46.49 -0.52
C SER A 3 37.87 -45.26 0.39
N ARG A 4 38.98 -44.54 0.66
CA ARG A 4 38.96 -43.32 1.51
C ARG A 4 38.70 -42.03 0.72
N ILE A 5 38.83 -42.06 -0.61
CA ILE A 5 38.64 -40.87 -1.47
C ILE A 5 37.15 -40.67 -1.79
N ILE A 6 36.37 -41.76 -1.87
CA ILE A 6 34.94 -41.70 -2.25
C ILE A 6 34.09 -40.99 -1.17
N LEU A 7 34.47 -41.09 0.10
CA LEU A 7 33.73 -40.45 1.20
C LEU A 7 33.89 -38.92 1.23
N LEU A 8 34.99 -38.40 0.69
CA LEU A 8 35.28 -36.95 0.64
C LEU A 8 34.57 -36.26 -0.53
N VAL A 9 34.20 -37.00 -1.58
CA VAL A 9 33.47 -36.44 -2.73
C VAL A 9 31.97 -36.33 -2.45
N PHE A 10 31.41 -37.22 -1.61
CA PHE A 10 30.00 -37.18 -1.22
C PHE A 10 29.65 -36.12 -0.16
N SER A 11 30.63 -35.66 0.62
CA SER A 11 30.40 -34.60 1.62
C SER A 11 30.33 -33.19 1.01
N PHE A 12 30.85 -33.00 -0.21
CA PHE A 12 30.85 -31.68 -0.88
C PHE A 12 29.50 -31.32 -1.52
N PHE A 13 28.64 -32.30 -1.80
CA PHE A 13 27.32 -32.03 -2.41
C PHE A 13 26.28 -31.49 -1.42
N PHE A 14 26.50 -31.60 -0.11
CA PHE A 14 25.59 -31.06 0.91
C PHE A 14 25.83 -29.57 1.24
N VAL A 15 26.89 -28.96 0.69
CA VAL A 15 27.19 -27.53 0.90
C VAL A 15 26.62 -26.64 -0.23
N PHE A 16 25.96 -27.24 -1.23
CA PHE A 16 25.21 -26.48 -2.23
C PHE A 16 23.90 -25.94 -1.64
N SER A 17 24.08 -24.86 -0.87
CA SER A 17 23.22 -23.70 -0.84
C SER A 17 21.73 -24.03 -0.76
N CYS A 18 21.25 -24.19 0.47
CA CYS A 18 19.86 -23.89 0.79
C CYS A 18 19.61 -22.40 0.48
N LYS A 19 19.41 -22.07 -0.81
CA LYS A 19 18.93 -20.75 -1.22
C LYS A 19 17.58 -20.62 -0.55
N LYS A 20 17.45 -19.65 0.37
CA LYS A 20 16.14 -19.26 0.91
C LYS A 20 15.17 -19.18 -0.27
N LYS A 21 14.19 -20.08 -0.30
CA LYS A 21 13.15 -20.11 -1.32
C LYS A 21 12.55 -18.71 -1.31
N LYS A 22 12.75 -17.93 -2.37
CA LYS A 22 12.11 -16.61 -2.51
C LYS A 22 10.62 -16.89 -2.32
N THR A 23 10.05 -16.37 -1.24
CA THR A 23 8.61 -16.45 -1.04
C THR A 23 7.99 -15.61 -2.15
N ASP A 24 7.14 -16.23 -2.97
CA ASP A 24 6.38 -15.60 -4.06
C ASP A 24 5.36 -14.63 -3.42
N THR A 25 5.85 -13.48 -2.95
CA THR A 25 5.09 -12.57 -2.10
C THR A 25 5.23 -11.14 -2.55
N PHE A 26 4.10 -10.43 -2.53
CA PHE A 26 4.09 -8.98 -2.56
C PHE A 26 4.21 -8.48 -1.12
N ASN A 27 5.31 -7.82 -0.79
CA ASN A 27 5.61 -7.40 0.58
C ASN A 27 5.45 -5.87 0.72
N LEU A 28 4.99 -5.45 1.90
CA LEU A 28 4.92 -4.07 2.31
C LEU A 28 5.64 -3.90 3.65
N SER A 29 6.58 -2.95 3.69
CA SER A 29 7.16 -2.42 4.92
C SER A 29 7.07 -0.90 4.93
N TYR A 30 7.35 -0.26 6.07
CA TYR A 30 7.33 1.18 6.16
C TYR A 30 8.54 1.73 6.91
N LYS A 31 8.87 2.99 6.61
CA LYS A 31 9.77 3.82 7.41
C LYS A 31 9.08 5.16 7.66
N GLN A 32 9.27 5.71 8.85
CA GLN A 32 8.76 7.03 9.21
C GLN A 32 9.93 7.98 9.48
N ASP A 33 9.75 9.24 9.10
CA ASP A 33 10.44 10.40 9.67
C ASP A 33 9.41 11.47 10.10
N ASN A 34 9.86 12.57 10.70
CA ASN A 34 8.96 13.57 11.29
C ASN A 34 7.97 14.22 10.30
N LYS A 35 8.22 14.13 8.99
CA LYS A 35 7.38 14.77 7.96
C LYS A 35 6.86 13.81 6.90
N ASN A 36 7.38 12.59 6.84
CA ASN A 36 7.05 11.64 5.80
C ASN A 36 6.83 10.23 6.35
N ILE A 37 5.89 9.54 5.70
CA ILE A 37 5.76 8.09 5.77
C ILE A 37 6.19 7.54 4.42
N VAL A 38 7.13 6.59 4.45
CA VAL A 38 7.62 5.91 3.24
C VAL A 38 7.15 4.47 3.29
N LEU A 39 6.28 4.10 2.36
CA LEU A 39 5.86 2.72 2.13
C LEU A 39 6.81 2.08 1.11
N ASN A 40 7.47 1.01 1.52
CA ASN A 40 8.37 0.22 0.68
C ASN A 40 7.64 -1.05 0.24
N PHE A 41 7.41 -1.13 -1.06
CA PHE A 41 6.79 -2.25 -1.74
C PHE A 41 7.86 -3.10 -2.42
N GLU A 42 7.80 -4.41 -2.23
CA GLU A 42 8.69 -5.37 -2.91
C GLU A 42 7.86 -6.42 -3.62
N ASN A 43 8.03 -6.51 -4.94
CA ASN A 43 7.43 -7.56 -5.74
C ASN A 43 8.42 -8.72 -5.87
N ASN A 44 8.34 -9.67 -4.94
CA ASN A 44 9.08 -10.93 -5.04
C ASN A 44 8.28 -12.00 -5.80
N THR A 45 7.24 -11.60 -6.53
CA THR A 45 6.42 -12.53 -7.29
C THR A 45 7.01 -12.85 -8.66
N SER A 46 6.51 -13.93 -9.28
CA SER A 46 6.94 -14.34 -10.61
C SER A 46 6.45 -13.45 -11.76
N THR A 47 5.48 -12.56 -11.50
CA THR A 47 4.88 -11.67 -12.51
C THR A 47 4.99 -10.21 -12.12
N ASP A 48 4.84 -9.33 -13.10
CA ASP A 48 4.65 -7.91 -12.81
C ASP A 48 3.30 -7.72 -12.12
N ILE A 49 3.17 -6.66 -11.34
CA ILE A 49 1.94 -6.41 -10.58
C ILE A 49 1.43 -5.00 -10.84
N VAL A 50 0.11 -4.89 -10.90
CA VAL A 50 -0.61 -3.62 -10.78
C VAL A 50 -1.33 -3.64 -9.45
N PHE A 51 -1.20 -2.57 -8.67
CA PHE A 51 -1.84 -2.49 -7.37
C PHE A 51 -2.32 -1.06 -7.10
N LEU A 52 -3.25 -0.94 -6.17
CA LEU A 52 -3.74 0.33 -5.67
C LEU A 52 -3.07 0.65 -4.34
N ALA A 53 -2.76 1.92 -4.12
CA ALA A 53 -2.44 2.45 -2.80
C ALA A 53 -3.39 3.61 -2.49
N PRO A 54 -3.84 3.76 -1.24
CA PRO A 54 -4.76 4.83 -0.86
C PRO A 54 -4.08 6.18 -1.02
N ASN A 55 -4.83 7.20 -1.44
CA ASN A 55 -4.30 8.55 -1.56
C ASN A 55 -4.10 9.24 -0.20
N MET A 56 -4.88 8.84 0.80
CA MET A 56 -4.78 9.30 2.18
C MET A 56 -4.61 8.11 3.13
N ILE A 57 -3.73 8.27 4.12
CA ILE A 57 -3.62 7.38 5.27
C ILE A 57 -4.10 8.15 6.50
N GLY A 58 -5.23 7.75 7.08
CA GLY A 58 -5.73 8.34 8.32
C GLY A 58 -5.07 7.74 9.56
N PHE A 59 -5.03 8.51 10.62
CA PHE A 59 -4.62 8.05 11.94
C PHE A 59 -5.64 8.42 13.02
N GLU A 60 -5.71 7.58 14.05
CA GLU A 60 -6.53 7.79 15.24
C GLU A 60 -5.65 7.70 16.48
N SER A 61 -5.84 8.61 17.43
CA SER A 61 -5.12 8.57 18.69
C SER A 61 -5.49 7.31 19.48
N VAL A 62 -4.50 6.67 20.07
CA VAL A 62 -4.70 5.47 20.88
C VAL A 62 -5.35 5.81 22.23
N LYS A 63 -5.13 7.03 22.72
CA LYS A 63 -5.59 7.49 24.04
C LYS A 63 -6.93 8.22 23.99
N ASN A 64 -7.12 9.03 22.96
CA ASN A 64 -8.31 9.83 22.75
C ASN A 64 -8.91 9.40 21.41
N LYS A 65 -10.23 9.33 21.25
CA LYS A 65 -10.87 9.09 19.94
C LYS A 65 -10.75 10.30 19.00
N ASP A 66 -9.56 10.90 19.00
CA ASP A 66 -9.15 11.97 18.12
C ASP A 66 -8.77 11.34 16.78
N SER A 67 -9.74 11.33 15.88
CA SER A 67 -9.61 10.84 14.52
C SER A 67 -9.55 12.03 13.56
N GLN A 68 -8.91 11.84 12.40
CA GLN A 68 -8.84 12.82 11.30
C GLN A 68 -7.94 14.05 11.53
N ASN A 69 -7.45 14.29 12.75
CA ASN A 69 -6.47 15.37 13.01
C ASN A 69 -5.05 15.04 12.56
N VAL A 70 -4.74 13.76 12.31
CA VAL A 70 -3.45 13.35 11.79
C VAL A 70 -3.68 12.42 10.60
N TYR A 71 -3.12 12.77 9.45
CA TYR A 71 -3.27 12.02 8.21
C TYR A 71 -2.05 12.22 7.31
N ALA A 72 -1.84 11.31 6.37
CA ALA A 72 -0.76 11.43 5.40
C ALA A 72 -1.29 11.38 3.97
N ILE A 73 -0.85 12.30 3.11
CA ILE A 73 -1.28 12.38 1.69
C ILE A 73 -0.17 11.86 0.79
N ILE A 74 -0.51 11.04 -0.19
CA ILE A 74 0.43 10.45 -1.13
C ILE A 74 1.10 11.50 -2.03
N LYS A 75 2.40 11.34 -2.28
CA LYS A 75 3.12 12.00 -3.37
C LYS A 75 2.99 11.14 -4.62
N THR A 76 2.19 11.59 -5.58
CA THR A 76 1.79 10.81 -6.78
C THR A 76 2.84 10.78 -7.91
N ASN A 77 4.09 11.16 -7.65
CA ASN A 77 5.10 11.31 -8.71
C ASN A 77 5.47 9.99 -9.44
N LYS A 78 5.22 8.83 -8.83
CA LYS A 78 5.51 7.50 -9.41
C LYS A 78 4.27 6.72 -9.86
N GLN A 79 3.10 7.34 -9.88
CA GLN A 79 1.87 6.67 -10.31
C GLN A 79 1.92 6.29 -11.80
N ASN A 80 1.27 5.19 -12.14
CA ASN A 80 1.09 4.82 -13.55
C ASN A 80 -0.08 5.61 -14.14
N LYS A 81 0.22 6.66 -14.91
CA LYS A 81 -0.81 7.55 -15.50
C LYS A 81 -1.79 6.83 -16.42
N TYR A 82 -1.35 5.79 -17.14
CA TYR A 82 -2.21 5.05 -18.06
C TYR A 82 -3.29 4.27 -17.28
N TYR A 83 -2.87 3.46 -16.32
CA TYR A 83 -3.84 2.71 -15.50
C TYR A 83 -4.65 3.60 -14.57
N GLN A 84 -4.08 4.72 -14.10
CA GLN A 84 -4.82 5.71 -13.31
C GLN A 84 -6.03 6.26 -14.08
N LYS A 85 -5.86 6.62 -15.36
CA LYS A 85 -6.98 7.10 -16.20
C LYS A 85 -8.11 6.07 -16.31
N ILE A 86 -7.76 4.79 -16.38
CA ILE A 86 -8.74 3.71 -16.43
C ILE A 86 -9.50 3.61 -15.11
N LEU A 87 -8.79 3.66 -13.98
CA LEU A 87 -9.42 3.66 -12.65
C LEU A 87 -10.35 4.87 -12.47
N ASP A 88 -9.89 6.06 -12.84
CA ASP A 88 -10.67 7.31 -12.73
C ASP A 88 -11.93 7.25 -13.61
N SER A 89 -11.84 6.68 -14.81
CA SER A 89 -13.01 6.48 -15.68
C SER A 89 -14.04 5.54 -15.06
N LEU A 90 -13.59 4.44 -14.44
CA LEU A 90 -14.48 3.51 -13.73
C LEU A 90 -15.13 4.19 -12.52
N TYR A 91 -14.38 4.99 -11.77
CA TYR A 91 -14.90 5.76 -10.64
C TYR A 91 -15.98 6.75 -11.07
N ILE A 92 -15.72 7.57 -12.10
CA ILE A 92 -16.69 8.53 -12.65
C ILE A 92 -17.97 7.80 -13.11
N LYS A 93 -17.82 6.67 -13.82
CA LYS A 93 -18.97 5.88 -14.27
C LYS A 93 -19.79 5.35 -13.09
N THR A 94 -19.13 4.89 -12.02
CA THR A 94 -19.81 4.48 -10.80
C THR A 94 -20.60 5.65 -10.19
N LEU A 95 -19.99 6.83 -10.04
CA LEU A 95 -20.70 8.00 -9.49
C LEU A 95 -21.91 8.42 -10.33
N ILE A 96 -21.81 8.37 -11.66
CA ILE A 96 -22.93 8.66 -12.56
C ILE A 96 -24.07 7.64 -12.36
N ASN A 97 -23.73 6.35 -12.28
CA ASN A 97 -24.72 5.29 -12.10
C ASN A 97 -25.45 5.38 -10.76
N GLU A 98 -24.78 5.87 -9.72
CA GLU A 98 -25.32 6.04 -8.37
C GLU A 98 -26.01 7.40 -8.15
N ASN A 99 -26.18 8.21 -9.20
CA ASN A 99 -26.73 9.58 -9.13
C ASN A 99 -25.96 10.50 -8.17
N MET A 100 -24.63 10.35 -8.11
CA MET A 100 -23.73 11.12 -7.26
C MET A 100 -22.75 11.97 -8.08
N GLN A 101 -23.19 12.52 -9.22
CA GLN A 101 -22.31 13.27 -10.12
C GLN A 101 -21.65 14.49 -9.44
N VAL A 102 -22.31 15.10 -8.45
CA VAL A 102 -21.77 16.23 -7.66
C VAL A 102 -20.42 15.90 -7.00
N LEU A 103 -20.17 14.62 -6.69
CA LEU A 103 -18.91 14.19 -6.06
C LEU A 103 -17.73 14.21 -7.04
N ILE A 104 -17.98 14.24 -8.36
CA ILE A 104 -16.93 14.34 -9.38
C ILE A 104 -16.19 15.67 -9.24
N ASP A 105 -16.95 16.76 -9.14
CA ASP A 105 -16.41 18.13 -9.05
C ASP A 105 -15.81 18.43 -7.67
N LEU A 106 -16.21 17.67 -6.64
CA LEU A 106 -15.72 17.80 -5.27
C LEU A 106 -14.51 16.91 -4.95
N LYS A 107 -14.02 16.12 -5.92
CA LYS A 107 -12.93 15.16 -5.71
C LYS A 107 -11.67 15.87 -5.23
N ARG A 108 -11.18 15.47 -4.06
CA ARG A 108 -9.94 15.97 -3.45
C ARG A 108 -8.77 15.07 -3.81
N PRO A 109 -7.52 15.57 -3.75
CA PRO A 109 -6.32 14.74 -3.91
C PRO A 109 -6.22 13.59 -2.92
N SER A 110 -6.83 13.73 -1.73
CA SER A 110 -6.92 12.70 -0.69
C SER A 110 -7.85 11.54 -1.04
N ASP A 111 -8.72 11.70 -2.03
CA ASP A 111 -9.84 10.80 -2.25
C ASP A 111 -9.42 9.62 -3.13
N GLY A 112 -9.88 8.43 -2.74
CA GLY A 112 -9.67 7.20 -3.50
C GLY A 112 -8.22 6.72 -3.53
N HIS A 113 -7.79 6.29 -4.72
CA HIS A 113 -6.58 5.49 -4.88
C HIS A 113 -5.71 5.94 -6.05
N SER A 114 -4.40 5.74 -5.87
CA SER A 114 -3.40 5.84 -6.91
C SER A 114 -3.02 4.45 -7.41
N VAL A 115 -2.86 4.30 -8.73
CA VAL A 115 -2.45 3.06 -9.37
C VAL A 115 -0.94 3.02 -9.56
N PHE A 116 -0.35 1.90 -9.17
CA PHE A 116 1.07 1.64 -9.33
C PHE A 116 1.29 0.36 -10.14
N TYR A 117 2.36 0.39 -10.93
CA TYR A 117 2.89 -0.79 -11.61
C TYR A 117 4.25 -1.10 -11.00
N LEU A 118 4.48 -2.37 -10.66
CA LEU A 118 5.72 -2.83 -10.08
C LEU A 118 6.19 -4.10 -10.80
N LYS A 119 7.31 -3.98 -11.50
CA LYS A 119 7.96 -5.09 -12.20
C LYS A 119 8.33 -6.21 -11.22
N LYS A 120 8.33 -7.46 -11.69
CA LYS A 120 8.86 -8.59 -10.91
C LYS A 120 10.30 -8.33 -10.43
N ASP A 121 10.64 -8.89 -9.28
CA ASP A 121 11.94 -8.76 -8.62
C ASP A 121 12.39 -7.30 -8.42
N SER A 122 11.44 -6.37 -8.26
CA SER A 122 11.70 -4.94 -8.11
C SER A 122 11.05 -4.37 -6.85
N SER A 123 11.55 -3.21 -6.42
CA SER A 123 11.00 -2.46 -5.28
C SER A 123 10.50 -1.08 -5.69
N LEU A 124 9.44 -0.62 -5.04
CA LEU A 124 8.91 0.73 -5.20
C LEU A 124 8.75 1.41 -3.84
N LYS A 125 9.25 2.64 -3.74
CA LYS A 125 9.02 3.51 -2.58
C LYS A 125 7.93 4.52 -2.93
N ILE A 126 6.88 4.55 -2.13
CA ILE A 126 5.78 5.51 -2.19
C ILE A 126 5.89 6.41 -0.96
N PHE A 127 5.90 7.71 -1.19
CA PHE A 127 6.05 8.72 -0.15
C PHE A 127 4.68 9.31 0.18
N TYR A 128 4.44 9.54 1.46
CA TYR A 128 3.28 10.25 1.97
C TYR A 128 3.76 11.41 2.83
N ASP A 129 3.24 12.61 2.59
CA ASP A 129 3.43 13.78 3.45
C ASP A 129 2.55 13.66 4.69
N LEU A 130 3.17 13.65 5.87
CA LEU A 130 2.46 13.64 7.14
C LEU A 130 1.94 15.04 7.44
N ASN A 131 0.62 15.14 7.65
CA ASN A 131 -0.08 16.36 8.03
C ASN A 131 -0.63 16.18 9.45
N ILE A 132 -0.29 17.13 10.32
CA ILE A 132 -0.72 17.18 11.71
C ILE A 132 -1.50 18.48 11.85
N LEU A 133 -2.81 18.38 12.07
CA LEU A 133 -3.64 19.54 12.33
C LEU A 133 -3.29 20.12 13.70
N ARG A 134 -3.42 21.45 13.86
CA ARG A 134 -3.07 22.13 15.12
C ARG A 134 -3.86 21.61 16.33
N THR A 135 -5.05 21.08 16.08
CA THR A 135 -5.96 20.48 17.07
C THR A 135 -5.57 19.06 17.50
N ALA A 136 -4.56 18.45 16.87
CA ALA A 136 -4.09 17.12 17.24
C ALA A 136 -3.56 17.13 18.68
N ILE A 137 -3.97 16.11 19.45
CA ILE A 137 -3.53 15.95 20.84
C ILE A 137 -2.22 15.17 20.88
N PRO A 138 -1.19 15.64 21.60
CA PRO A 138 0.05 14.88 21.81
C PRO A 138 -0.22 13.46 22.32
N SER A 139 0.09 12.46 21.50
CA SER A 139 -0.27 11.06 21.75
C SER A 139 0.44 10.12 20.79
N LYS A 140 0.28 8.81 21.03
CA LYS A 140 0.53 7.78 20.03
C LYS A 140 -0.70 7.63 19.17
N TYR A 141 -0.54 7.70 17.87
CA TYR A 141 -1.57 7.53 16.87
C TYR A 141 -1.34 6.22 16.12
N LYS A 142 -2.41 5.47 15.90
CA LYS A 142 -2.43 4.25 15.10
C LYS A 142 -3.06 4.56 13.75
N GLN A 143 -2.47 4.04 12.69
CA GLN A 143 -3.06 4.08 11.37
C GLN A 143 -4.45 3.42 11.43
N ILE A 144 -5.45 4.18 11.02
CA ILE A 144 -6.77 3.63 10.69
C ILE A 144 -6.70 3.19 9.24
N TYR A 145 -6.07 2.04 9.03
CA TYR A 145 -6.05 1.45 7.69
C TYR A 145 -7.47 0.96 7.41
N TYR A 146 -8.03 1.35 6.28
CA TYR A 146 -9.13 0.61 5.66
C TYR A 146 -8.49 -0.54 4.88
N PRO A 147 -8.34 -1.75 5.44
CA PRO A 147 -8.02 -2.89 4.61
C PRO A 147 -9.18 -3.06 3.62
N TYR A 148 -8.84 -3.14 2.33
CA TYR A 148 -9.73 -3.43 1.21
C TYR A 148 -10.85 -4.43 1.50
N LYS A 149 -10.65 -5.35 2.46
CA LYS A 149 -11.67 -6.28 2.92
C LYS A 149 -12.95 -5.57 3.43
N ARG A 150 -12.87 -4.49 4.24
CA ARG A 150 -14.06 -3.72 4.65
C ARG A 150 -14.65 -2.87 3.52
N GLY A 151 -13.84 -2.21 2.69
CA GLY A 151 -14.35 -1.44 1.54
C GLY A 151 -15.01 -2.31 0.46
N ILE A 152 -14.69 -3.62 0.41
CA ILE A 152 -15.31 -4.60 -0.48
C ILE A 152 -16.48 -5.34 0.21
N GLU A 153 -16.46 -5.52 1.54
CA GLU A 153 -17.51 -6.24 2.30
C GLU A 153 -18.63 -5.33 2.82
N GLU A 154 -18.31 -4.09 3.17
CA GLU A 154 -19.25 -3.05 3.56
C GLU A 154 -19.60 -2.25 2.28
N ASN A 155 -20.86 -1.87 2.12
CA ASN A 155 -21.46 -1.43 0.85
C ASN A 155 -21.00 -0.02 0.40
N TYR A 156 -19.69 0.20 0.28
CA TYR A 156 -19.07 1.45 -0.10
C TYR A 156 -19.03 1.59 -1.63
N LEU A 157 -19.20 2.82 -2.12
CA LEU A 157 -19.06 3.20 -3.53
C LEU A 157 -17.74 2.74 -4.16
N GLU A 158 -16.71 2.58 -3.33
CA GLU A 158 -15.39 2.18 -3.75
C GLU A 158 -15.29 0.73 -4.20
N ARG A 159 -16.13 -0.15 -3.65
CA ARG A 159 -16.20 -1.57 -4.01
C ARG A 159 -16.34 -1.74 -5.52
N ASP A 160 -17.21 -0.93 -6.11
CA ASP A 160 -17.74 -1.17 -7.44
C ASP A 160 -16.68 -0.93 -8.52
N TYR A 161 -16.03 0.24 -8.48
CA TYR A 161 -15.01 0.57 -9.47
C TYR A 161 -13.72 -0.24 -9.24
N ILE A 162 -13.34 -0.52 -7.99
CA ILE A 162 -12.16 -1.33 -7.65
C ILE A 162 -12.35 -2.78 -8.09
N SER A 163 -13.55 -3.36 -7.87
CA SER A 163 -13.88 -4.71 -8.32
C SER A 163 -13.81 -4.82 -9.85
N LYS A 164 -14.38 -3.84 -10.57
CA LYS A 164 -14.28 -3.77 -12.04
C LYS A 164 -12.82 -3.65 -12.49
N PHE A 165 -12.05 -2.77 -11.86
CA PHE A 165 -10.63 -2.58 -12.16
C PHE A 165 -9.80 -3.85 -11.94
N SER A 166 -10.03 -4.56 -10.84
CA SER A 166 -9.30 -5.79 -10.49
C SER A 166 -9.45 -6.93 -11.50
N LYS A 167 -10.53 -6.91 -12.29
CA LYS A 167 -10.87 -7.93 -13.30
C LYS A 167 -10.36 -7.57 -14.70
N LEU A 168 -9.73 -6.41 -14.87
CA LEU A 168 -9.17 -6.01 -16.16
C LEU A 168 -7.97 -6.90 -16.55
N ASN A 169 -7.73 -7.01 -17.84
CA ASN A 169 -6.53 -7.63 -18.37
C ASN A 169 -5.38 -6.61 -18.37
N PHE A 170 -4.37 -6.84 -17.52
CA PHE A 170 -3.18 -5.99 -17.42
C PHE A 170 -1.99 -6.53 -18.24
N GLY A 171 -2.27 -7.41 -19.22
CA GLY A 171 -1.27 -8.01 -20.09
C GLY A 171 -0.33 -8.93 -19.33
N ARG A 172 0.95 -8.54 -19.21
CA ARG A 172 1.97 -9.31 -18.47
C ARG A 172 1.92 -9.09 -16.95
N ALA A 173 1.16 -8.10 -16.51
CA ALA A 173 0.96 -7.83 -15.09
C ALA A 173 -0.33 -8.44 -14.58
N ARG A 174 -0.38 -8.64 -13.26
CA ARG A 174 -1.58 -9.10 -12.55
C ARG A 174 -2.01 -8.06 -11.53
N PHE A 175 -3.32 -7.86 -11.38
CA PHE A 175 -3.82 -7.08 -10.26
C PHE A 175 -3.60 -7.81 -8.93
N ILE A 176 -3.00 -7.14 -7.96
CA ILE A 176 -2.84 -7.66 -6.60
C ILE A 176 -3.26 -6.59 -5.61
N LEU A 177 -4.08 -6.96 -4.63
CA LEU A 177 -4.45 -6.08 -3.53
C LEU A 177 -3.22 -5.75 -2.67
N GLN A 178 -3.17 -4.51 -2.18
CA GLN A 178 -2.10 -4.06 -1.31
C GLN A 178 -1.99 -4.99 -0.08
N PRO A 179 -0.78 -5.43 0.31
CA PRO A 179 -0.56 -6.15 1.56
C PRO A 179 -0.87 -5.25 2.75
N VAL A 180 -1.35 -5.84 3.84
CA VAL A 180 -1.59 -5.14 5.10
C VAL A 180 -0.28 -5.00 5.88
N ILE A 181 -0.05 -3.84 6.51
CA ILE A 181 1.04 -3.65 7.47
C ILE A 181 0.67 -4.44 8.74
N LYS A 182 1.28 -5.63 8.92
CA LYS A 182 0.90 -6.60 9.96
C LYS A 182 0.86 -6.00 11.38
N ASP A 183 1.85 -5.18 11.72
CA ASP A 183 1.97 -4.61 13.07
C ASP A 183 1.21 -3.28 13.23
N SER A 184 0.46 -2.86 12.19
CA SER A 184 -0.09 -1.51 12.06
C SER A 184 0.99 -0.41 12.04
N LEU A 185 0.79 0.63 11.23
CA LEU A 185 1.65 1.81 11.28
C LEU A 185 1.27 2.65 12.52
N PHE A 186 2.26 3.02 13.32
CA PHE A 186 2.07 3.93 14.45
C PHE A 186 2.96 5.16 14.27
N ILE A 187 2.46 6.31 14.72
CA ILE A 187 3.21 7.57 14.77
C ILE A 187 3.03 8.16 16.18
N THR A 188 4.03 8.88 16.66
CA THR A 188 3.96 9.62 17.94
C THR A 188 4.03 11.10 17.63
N ILE A 189 3.04 11.84 18.13
CA ILE A 189 2.96 13.29 18.03
C ILE A 189 3.30 13.87 19.40
N SER A 190 4.24 14.81 19.43
CA SER A 190 4.64 15.55 20.62
C SER A 190 4.01 16.94 20.65
N GLU A 191 4.09 17.62 21.80
CA GLU A 191 3.69 19.04 21.92
C GLU A 191 4.44 19.95 20.93
N LYS A 192 5.65 19.59 20.50
CA LYS A 192 6.43 20.39 19.54
C LYS A 192 5.88 20.28 18.11
N ASP A 193 5.11 19.25 17.84
CA ASP A 193 4.51 18.99 16.53
C ASP A 193 3.11 19.64 16.42
N THR A 194 2.60 20.20 17.51
CA THR A 194 1.26 20.79 17.61
C THR A 194 1.35 22.19 18.24
N ASN A 195 0.29 23.01 18.10
CA ASN A 195 0.15 24.27 18.84
C ASN A 195 -1.08 24.16 19.75
N TYR A 196 -1.15 23.07 20.51
CA TYR A 196 -2.18 22.86 21.53
C TYR A 196 -1.87 23.70 22.77
#